data_AF-X0HVF6-F1
#
_entry.id   AF-X0HVF6-F1
#
_cell.length_a   1.000
_cell.length_b   1.000
_cell.length_c   1.000
_cell.angle_alpha   90.00
_cell.angle_beta   90.00
_cell.angle_gamma   90.00
#
_symmetry.space_group_name_H-M   'P 1'
#
loop_
_entity.id
_entity.type
_entity.pdbx_description
1 polymer ?
#
loop_
_entity_poly.entity_id
_entity_poly.type
_entity_poly.pdbx_seq_one_letter_code
_entity_poly.pdbx_strand_id
1 'polypeptide(L)'
;MDWQEKYALIIDEVGMLGARMLYAVNAQLRRLRESTEDFGDIPQGAQDQSDVEFLNSNCYHEERRIPWKSGIAVVTPLNRNRWNLNVEATLAFQRQRHAPLHIFVSEHKWKDGKPTEEEAVMMLGQGDDSAISVPAVFMFVPGMPVVVN
;
A
#
# COMPACT_ATOMS: atom_id res chain seq x y z
N MET A 1 15.75 -0.85 -6.90
CA MET A 1 15.40 0.35 -6.11
C MET A 1 16.68 0.79 -5.42
N ASP A 2 17.11 2.03 -5.58
CA ASP A 2 18.35 2.51 -4.97
C ASP A 2 18.14 2.83 -3.49
N TRP A 3 18.91 2.17 -2.62
CA TRP A 3 18.84 2.32 -1.18
C TRP A 3 19.83 3.37 -0.66
N GLN A 4 20.80 3.82 -1.47
CA GLN A 4 21.79 4.83 -1.09
C GLN A 4 21.14 6.20 -0.84
N GLU A 5 20.10 6.55 -1.61
CA GLU A 5 19.42 7.85 -1.54
C GLU A 5 18.29 7.90 -0.48
N LYS A 6 18.11 6.86 0.33
CA LYS A 6 17.00 6.78 1.30
C LYS A 6 17.44 7.33 2.66
N TYR A 7 16.67 8.30 3.14
CA TYR A 7 16.93 9.00 4.42
C TYR A 7 16.11 8.46 5.60
N ALA A 8 15.07 7.67 5.35
CA ALA A 8 14.20 7.13 6.39
C ALA A 8 13.77 5.71 6.05
N LEU A 9 13.64 4.87 7.08
CA LEU A 9 13.02 3.55 7.03
C LEU A 9 11.81 3.58 7.98
N ILE A 10 10.61 3.51 7.42
CA ILE A 10 9.38 3.46 8.20
C ILE A 10 8.92 2.00 8.24
N ILE A 11 8.79 1.49 9.46
CA ILE A 11 8.26 0.15 9.73
C ILE A 11 6.96 0.34 10.47
N ASP A 12 5.86 0.10 9.77
CA ASP A 12 4.56 -0.02 10.42
C ASP A 12 4.42 -1.41 11.07
N GLU A 13 3.64 -1.50 12.15
CA GLU A 13 3.38 -2.75 12.89
C GLU A 13 4.66 -3.51 13.31
N VAL A 14 5.61 -2.83 13.94
CA VAL A 14 6.86 -3.44 14.44
C VAL A 14 6.62 -4.66 15.34
N GLY A 15 5.47 -4.74 16.02
CA GLY A 15 5.06 -5.89 16.83
C GLY A 15 4.87 -7.18 16.03
N MET A 16 4.66 -7.09 14.71
CA MET A 16 4.58 -8.23 13.80
C MET A 16 5.94 -8.65 13.23
N LEU A 17 7.00 -7.85 13.44
CA LEU A 17 8.35 -8.20 13.03
C LEU A 17 9.06 -9.00 14.11
N GLY A 18 9.34 -10.27 13.82
CA GLY A 18 10.25 -11.06 14.64
C GLY A 18 11.68 -10.49 14.60
N ALA A 19 12.43 -10.65 15.69
CA ALA A 19 13.81 -10.18 15.82
C ALA A 19 14.72 -10.66 14.67
N ARG A 20 14.48 -11.87 14.14
CA ARG A 20 15.20 -12.42 12.99
C ARG A 20 14.99 -11.61 11.71
N MET A 21 13.77 -11.10 11.50
CA MET A 21 13.44 -10.28 10.34
C MET A 21 14.10 -8.90 10.45
N LEU A 22 14.04 -8.27 11.63
CA LEU A 22 14.75 -7.01 11.88
C LEU A 22 16.26 -7.14 11.69
N TYR A 23 16.87 -8.24 12.17
CA TYR A 23 18.28 -8.52 11.94
C TYR A 23 18.60 -8.67 10.44
N ALA A 24 17.77 -9.39 9.69
CA ALA A 24 17.96 -9.56 8.26
C ALA A 24 17.84 -8.23 7.50
N VAL A 25 16.88 -7.37 7.87
CA VAL A 25 16.71 -6.02 7.32
C VAL A 25 17.94 -5.16 7.60
N ASN A 26 18.43 -5.14 8.86
CA ASN A 26 19.65 -4.43 9.24
C ASN A 26 20.86 -4.89 8.40
N ALA A 27 21.09 -6.20 8.31
CA ALA A 27 22.21 -6.77 7.56
C ALA A 27 22.15 -6.43 6.06
N GLN A 28 20.95 -6.43 5.46
CA GLN A 28 20.80 -6.04 4.06
C GLN A 28 21.03 -4.54 3.84
N LEU A 29 20.54 -3.68 4.73
CA LEU A 29 20.74 -2.23 4.60
C LEU A 29 22.20 -1.84 4.75
N ARG A 30 22.92 -2.44 5.69
CA ARG A 30 24.38 -2.30 5.83
C ARG A 30 25.11 -2.64 4.54
N ARG A 31 24.75 -3.76 3.91
CA ARG A 31 25.32 -4.18 2.62
C ARG A 31 24.97 -3.23 1.48
N LEU A 32 23.70 -2.83 1.37
CA LEU A 32 23.20 -2.01 0.27
C LEU A 32 23.70 -0.56 0.32
N ARG A 33 23.97 -0.06 1.53
CA ARG A 33 24.44 1.29 1.79
C ARG A 33 25.95 1.35 2.06
N GLU A 34 26.64 0.21 1.95
CA GLU A 34 28.08 0.08 2.20
C GLU A 34 28.50 0.67 3.56
N SER A 35 27.65 0.48 4.57
CA SER A 35 27.80 1.08 5.90
C SER A 35 27.95 -0.01 6.96
N THR A 36 28.80 0.28 7.94
CA THR A 36 28.99 -0.57 9.12
C THR A 36 28.00 -0.27 10.25
N GLU A 37 27.27 0.84 10.17
CA GLU A 37 26.31 1.25 11.19
C GLU A 37 24.98 0.52 11.04
N ASP A 38 24.25 0.37 12.15
CA ASP A 38 22.96 -0.31 12.12
C ASP A 38 21.98 0.39 11.15
N PHE A 39 21.21 -0.40 10.43
CA PHE A 39 20.33 -0.01 9.32
C PHE A 39 21.01 0.84 8.24
N GLY A 40 22.35 0.81 8.17
CA GLY A 40 23.16 1.46 7.15
C GLY A 40 23.17 2.98 7.26
N ASP A 41 23.32 3.57 8.45
CA ASP A 41 23.28 5.03 8.70
C ASP A 41 21.92 5.70 8.45
N ILE A 42 20.86 4.93 8.20
CA ILE A 42 19.51 5.47 8.31
C ILE A 42 19.32 5.85 9.79
N PRO A 43 18.84 7.07 10.11
CA PRO A 43 18.93 7.67 11.44
C PRO A 43 18.66 6.68 12.59
N GLN A 44 19.70 6.43 13.36
CA GLN A 44 19.76 5.55 14.54
C GLN A 44 19.41 6.28 15.85
N GLY A 45 19.22 7.60 15.79
CA GLY A 45 19.10 8.47 16.96
C GLY A 45 17.77 8.33 17.70
N ALA A 46 17.72 8.87 18.92
CA ALA A 46 16.44 9.14 19.59
C ALA A 46 15.64 10.06 18.66
N GLN A 47 14.62 9.49 18.01
CA GLN A 47 13.72 10.25 17.15
C GLN A 47 13.20 11.43 17.96
N ASP A 48 13.45 12.63 17.47
CA ASP A 48 13.04 13.84 18.14
C ASP A 48 11.95 14.56 17.34
N GLN A 49 11.50 15.68 17.87
CA GLN A 49 10.42 16.44 17.25
C GLN A 49 10.78 16.90 15.83
N SER A 50 12.06 17.09 15.51
CA SER A 50 12.51 17.52 14.19
C SER A 50 12.35 16.43 13.13
N ASP A 51 12.51 15.15 13.49
CA ASP A 51 12.23 14.01 12.60
C ASP A 51 10.73 13.94 12.25
N VAL A 52 9.88 14.16 13.25
CA VAL A 52 8.41 14.21 13.08
C VAL A 52 8.02 15.41 12.20
N GLU A 53 8.60 16.58 12.45
CA GLU A 53 8.38 17.78 11.63
C GLU A 53 8.85 17.60 10.19
N PHE A 54 9.99 16.93 9.97
CA PHE A 54 10.48 16.58 8.65
C PHE A 54 9.51 15.65 7.90
N LEU A 55 9.02 14.59 8.55
CA LEU A 55 8.01 13.71 7.97
C LEU A 55 6.71 14.48 7.67
N ASN A 56 6.28 15.32 8.60
CA ASN A 56 5.07 16.13 8.46
C ASN A 56 5.20 17.21 7.37
N SER A 57 6.40 17.73 7.12
CA SER A 57 6.65 18.70 6.03
C SER A 57 6.44 18.09 4.64
N ASN A 58 6.54 16.76 4.54
CA ASN A 58 6.26 15.98 3.34
C ASN A 58 4.87 15.33 3.39
N CYS A 59 4.07 15.64 4.42
CA CYS A 59 2.75 15.07 4.57
C CYS A 59 1.81 15.60 3.50
N TYR A 60 0.91 14.72 3.09
CA TYR A 60 -0.16 15.04 2.16
C TYR A 60 -1.23 15.88 2.86
N HIS A 61 -1.57 17.04 2.30
CA HIS A 61 -2.68 17.86 2.78
C HIS A 61 -4.01 17.36 2.23
N GLU A 62 -5.07 17.35 3.05
CA GLU A 62 -6.42 16.84 2.69
C GLU A 62 -6.99 17.45 1.40
N GLU A 63 -6.60 18.67 1.05
CA GLU A 63 -7.04 19.36 -0.18
C GLU A 63 -6.30 18.92 -1.45
N ARG A 64 -5.15 18.25 -1.31
CA ARG A 64 -4.39 17.72 -2.45
C ARG A 64 -4.97 16.36 -2.80
N ARG A 65 -4.91 15.95 -4.07
CA ARG A 65 -5.18 14.56 -4.51
C ARG A 65 -3.86 13.81 -4.66
N ILE A 66 -3.85 12.49 -4.45
CA ILE A 66 -2.61 11.72 -4.61
C ILE A 66 -2.22 11.85 -6.08
N PRO A 67 -1.01 12.34 -6.42
CA PRO A 67 -0.68 12.66 -7.80
C PRO A 67 -0.50 11.43 -8.69
N TRP A 68 -0.73 10.21 -8.16
CA TRP A 68 -0.66 8.88 -8.82
C TRP A 68 0.27 8.82 -10.03
N LYS A 69 1.51 9.29 -9.88
CA LYS A 69 2.56 9.21 -10.90
C LYS A 69 3.34 7.90 -10.76
N SER A 70 4.09 7.55 -11.80
CA SER A 70 4.96 6.36 -11.76
C SER A 70 5.91 6.40 -10.56
N GLY A 71 6.10 5.24 -9.91
CA GLY A 71 7.01 5.08 -8.78
C GLY A 71 6.43 5.41 -7.40
N ILE A 72 5.14 5.72 -7.28
CA ILE A 72 4.47 5.85 -5.98
C ILE A 72 4.11 4.47 -5.43
N ALA A 73 4.54 4.18 -4.21
CA ALA A 73 4.04 3.09 -3.38
C ALA A 73 3.33 3.69 -2.17
N VAL A 74 2.16 3.16 -1.81
CA VAL A 74 1.38 3.62 -0.66
C VAL A 74 1.31 2.51 0.37
N VAL A 75 1.61 2.86 1.63
CA VAL A 75 1.51 1.97 2.78
C VAL A 75 0.33 2.45 3.61
N THR A 76 -0.53 1.53 4.06
CA THR A 76 -1.74 1.85 4.82
C THR A 76 -1.79 1.02 6.10
N PRO A 77 -2.15 1.61 7.24
CA PRO A 77 -2.27 0.86 8.50
C PRO A 77 -3.48 -0.08 8.51
N LEU A 78 -4.53 0.23 7.73
CA LEU A 78 -5.76 -0.55 7.70
C LEU A 78 -6.06 -1.08 6.29
N ASN A 79 -6.41 -2.36 6.22
CA ASN A 79 -6.85 -3.04 4.99
C ASN A 79 -8.02 -2.31 4.28
N ARG A 80 -8.94 -1.72 5.04
CA ARG A 80 -10.04 -0.91 4.45
C ARG A 80 -9.54 0.28 3.63
N ASN A 81 -8.44 0.92 4.05
CA ASN A 81 -7.88 2.06 3.35
C ASN A 81 -7.20 1.62 2.05
N ARG A 82 -6.61 0.41 2.06
CA ARG A 82 -6.00 -0.20 0.88
C ARG A 82 -7.01 -0.38 -0.27
N TRP A 83 -8.26 -0.76 0.02
CA TRP A 83 -9.30 -0.86 -1.00
C TRP A 83 -9.52 0.48 -1.72
N ASN A 84 -9.83 1.53 -0.97
CA ASN A 84 -10.09 2.87 -1.53
C ASN A 84 -8.91 3.39 -2.36
N LEU A 85 -7.68 3.18 -1.88
CA LEU A 85 -6.47 3.60 -2.56
C LEU A 85 -6.21 2.78 -3.83
N ASN A 86 -6.47 1.47 -3.82
CA ASN A 86 -6.37 0.64 -5.02
C ASN A 86 -7.39 1.07 -6.08
N VAL A 87 -8.63 1.40 -5.69
CA VAL A 87 -9.65 1.94 -6.60
C VAL A 87 -9.17 3.25 -7.22
N GLU A 88 -8.75 4.21 -6.38
CA GLU A 88 -8.29 5.52 -6.84
C GLU A 88 -7.07 5.42 -7.77
N ALA A 89 -6.08 4.62 -7.39
CA ALA A 89 -4.87 4.36 -8.17
C ALA A 89 -5.20 3.74 -9.53
N THR A 90 -6.09 2.75 -9.55
CA THR A 90 -6.48 2.06 -10.79
C THR A 90 -7.18 3.02 -11.75
N LEU A 91 -8.12 3.83 -11.24
CA LEU A 91 -8.83 4.83 -12.05
C LEU A 91 -7.89 5.95 -12.53
N ALA A 92 -6.93 6.38 -11.70
CA ALA A 92 -5.92 7.34 -12.12
C ALA A 92 -5.02 6.77 -13.22
N PHE A 93 -4.57 5.52 -13.08
CA PHE A 93 -3.74 4.82 -14.06
C PHE A 93 -4.48 4.62 -15.39
N GLN A 94 -5.75 4.23 -15.32
CA GLN A 94 -6.66 4.11 -16.46
C GLN A 94 -6.72 5.41 -17.26
N ARG A 95 -6.97 6.54 -16.58
CA ARG A 95 -7.05 7.87 -17.21
C ARG A 95 -5.74 8.28 -17.87
N GLN A 96 -4.60 8.03 -17.21
CA GLN A 96 -3.28 8.39 -17.73
C GLN A 96 -2.88 7.56 -18.95
N ARG A 97 -3.26 6.29 -19.00
CA ARG A 97 -2.87 5.36 -20.09
C ARG A 97 -3.90 5.25 -21.20
N HIS A 98 -5.12 5.78 -21.00
CA HIS A 98 -6.26 5.58 -21.90
C HIS A 98 -6.50 4.10 -22.25
N ALA A 99 -6.26 3.22 -21.29
CA ALA A 99 -6.38 1.78 -21.45
C ALA A 99 -7.73 1.26 -20.90
N PRO A 100 -8.20 0.08 -21.33
CA PRO A 100 -9.41 -0.52 -20.81
C PRO A 100 -9.26 -0.91 -19.34
N LEU A 101 -10.31 -0.66 -18.55
CA LEU A 101 -10.45 -1.17 -17.20
C LEU A 101 -11.11 -2.56 -17.25
N HIS A 102 -10.45 -3.55 -16.68
CA HIS A 102 -10.98 -4.89 -16.49
C HIS A 102 -11.38 -5.07 -15.03
N ILE A 103 -12.58 -5.59 -14.78
CA ILE A 103 -13.08 -5.89 -13.45
C ILE A 103 -13.31 -7.39 -13.37
N PHE A 104 -12.59 -8.05 -12.47
CA PHE A 104 -12.71 -9.46 -12.18
C PHE A 104 -13.44 -9.62 -10.84
N VAL A 105 -14.44 -10.49 -10.82
CA VAL A 105 -15.19 -10.81 -9.60
C VAL A 105 -14.91 -12.26 -9.28
N SER A 106 -14.43 -12.55 -8.08
CA SER A 106 -14.14 -13.91 -7.66
C SER A 106 -15.40 -14.77 -7.69
N GLU A 107 -15.28 -16.03 -8.09
CA GLU A 107 -16.38 -16.97 -7.96
C GLU A 107 -16.77 -17.11 -6.47
N HIS A 108 -18.01 -16.77 -6.16
CA HIS A 108 -18.54 -16.81 -4.80
C HIS A 108 -19.77 -17.70 -4.75
N LYS A 109 -19.78 -18.63 -3.80
CA LYS A 109 -20.97 -19.42 -3.49
C LYS A 109 -21.86 -18.63 -2.54
N TRP A 110 -22.76 -17.87 -3.13
CA TRP A 110 -23.83 -17.22 -2.39
C TRP A 110 -24.66 -18.25 -1.63
N LYS A 111 -24.89 -18.00 -0.34
CA LYS A 111 -25.72 -18.90 0.47
C LYS A 111 -27.18 -18.93 -0.02
N ASP A 112 -27.67 -17.81 -0.58
CA ASP A 112 -29.09 -17.59 -0.87
C ASP A 112 -29.44 -17.27 -2.34
N GLY A 113 -28.49 -17.35 -3.28
CA GLY A 113 -28.75 -17.14 -4.72
C GLY A 113 -27.96 -15.99 -5.37
N LYS A 114 -28.38 -15.49 -6.54
CA LYS A 114 -27.71 -14.33 -7.17
C LYS A 114 -27.86 -13.10 -6.25
N PRO A 115 -26.83 -12.25 -6.13
CA PRO A 115 -26.88 -11.08 -5.26
C PRO A 115 -27.93 -10.07 -5.73
N THR A 116 -28.52 -9.35 -4.77
CA THR A 116 -29.40 -8.20 -5.06
C THR A 116 -28.59 -7.02 -5.63
N GLU A 117 -29.29 -6.02 -6.17
CA GLU A 117 -28.65 -4.80 -6.67
C GLU A 117 -27.95 -4.03 -5.54
N GLU A 118 -28.56 -3.97 -4.35
CA GLU A 118 -27.95 -3.38 -3.15
C GLU A 118 -26.69 -4.14 -2.74
N GLU A 119 -26.70 -5.47 -2.78
CA GLU A 119 -25.52 -6.29 -2.51
C GLU A 119 -24.42 -6.05 -3.55
N ALA A 120 -24.77 -5.89 -4.83
CA ALA A 120 -23.82 -5.57 -5.89
C ALA A 120 -23.19 -4.17 -5.71
N VAL A 121 -23.96 -3.20 -5.22
CA VAL A 121 -23.44 -1.88 -4.86
C VAL A 121 -22.56 -1.96 -3.61
N MET A 122 -22.95 -2.74 -2.60
CA MET A 122 -22.13 -2.97 -1.40
C MET A 122 -20.79 -3.63 -1.75
N MET A 123 -20.74 -4.56 -2.71
CA MET A 123 -19.48 -5.16 -3.19
C MET A 123 -18.48 -4.13 -3.73
N LEU A 124 -18.96 -3.03 -4.33
CA LEU A 124 -18.11 -1.94 -4.83
C LEU A 124 -17.70 -0.97 -3.70
N GLY A 125 -18.57 -0.80 -2.70
CA GLY A 125 -18.36 0.13 -1.58
C GLY A 125 -17.56 -0.43 -0.40
N GLN A 126 -17.56 -1.75 -0.20
CA GLN A 126 -16.97 -2.42 0.97
C GLN A 126 -16.06 -3.56 0.52
N GLY A 127 -14.90 -3.23 -0.07
CA GLY A 127 -14.01 -4.23 -0.64
C GLY A 127 -13.16 -5.03 0.35
N ASP A 128 -13.23 -4.78 1.67
CA ASP A 128 -12.42 -5.51 2.67
C ASP A 128 -13.03 -5.44 4.08
N ASP A 129 -14.33 -5.73 4.23
CA ASP A 129 -14.94 -6.01 5.54
C ASP A 129 -15.11 -7.53 5.72
N SER A 130 -14.28 -8.12 6.57
CA SER A 130 -14.31 -9.55 6.87
C SER A 130 -15.62 -10.04 7.50
N ALA A 131 -16.45 -9.13 8.04
CA ALA A 131 -17.75 -9.48 8.59
C ALA A 131 -18.80 -9.72 7.49
N ILE A 132 -18.53 -9.31 6.25
CA ILE A 132 -19.47 -9.37 5.14
C ILE A 132 -18.91 -10.35 4.10
N SER A 133 -19.67 -11.40 3.80
CA SER A 133 -19.31 -12.37 2.75
C SER A 133 -19.62 -11.78 1.37
N VAL A 134 -18.85 -10.78 0.95
CA VAL A 134 -18.85 -10.27 -0.41
C VAL A 134 -17.78 -10.98 -1.25
N PRO A 135 -18.02 -11.23 -2.55
CA PRO A 135 -17.00 -11.64 -3.50
C PRO A 135 -15.86 -10.64 -3.53
N ALA A 136 -14.63 -11.13 -3.67
CA ALA A 136 -13.49 -10.28 -3.92
C ALA A 136 -13.60 -9.67 -5.33
N VAL A 137 -13.40 -8.36 -5.41
CA VAL A 137 -13.33 -7.62 -6.68
C VAL A 137 -11.87 -7.25 -6.94
N PHE A 138 -11.39 -7.53 -8.15
CA PHE A 138 -10.07 -7.15 -8.61
C PHE A 138 -10.19 -6.28 -9.85
N MET A 139 -9.74 -5.03 -9.76
CA MET A 139 -9.69 -4.10 -10.88
C MET A 139 -8.29 -4.09 -11.48
N PHE A 140 -8.20 -4.08 -12.81
CA PHE A 140 -6.95 -4.17 -13.53
C PHE A 140 -6.95 -3.30 -14.78
N VAL A 141 -5.83 -2.64 -15.03
CA VAL A 141 -5.56 -1.92 -16.28
C VAL A 141 -4.25 -2.46 -16.85
N PRO A 142 -4.16 -2.76 -18.16
CA PRO A 142 -2.93 -3.25 -18.76
C PRO A 142 -1.71 -2.36 -18.44
N GLY A 143 -0.65 -2.97 -17.90
CA GLY A 143 0.56 -2.28 -17.47
C GLY A 143 0.55 -1.77 -16.02
N MET A 144 -0.55 -1.94 -15.29
CA MET A 144 -0.61 -1.65 -13.85
C MET A 144 0.27 -2.63 -13.07
N PRO A 145 1.07 -2.17 -12.08
CA PRO A 145 1.81 -3.06 -11.20
C PRO A 145 0.85 -3.88 -10.33
N VAL A 146 1.07 -5.19 -10.30
CA VAL A 146 0.29 -6.15 -9.50
C VAL A 146 1.27 -7.01 -8.71
N VAL A 147 1.02 -7.17 -7.42
CA VAL A 147 1.73 -8.12 -6.56
C VAL A 147 0.90 -9.40 -6.49
N VAL A 148 1.53 -10.53 -6.80
CA VAL A 148 0.91 -11.85 -6.68
C VAL A 148 1.46 -12.51 -5.42
N ASN A 149 0.56 -12.97 -4.55
CA ASN A 149 0.89 -13.74 -3.34
C ASN A 149 0.89 -15.24 -3.62
#